data_AF-A0A1G6RZ86-F1
#
_entry.id   AF-A0A1G6RZ86-F1
#
_cell.length_a   1.000
_cell.length_b   1.000
_cell.length_c   1.000
_cell.angle_alpha   90.00
_cell.angle_beta   90.00
_cell.angle_gamma   90.00
#
_symmetry.space_group_name_H-M   'P 1'
#
loop_
_entity.id
_entity.type
_entity.pdbx_description
1 polymer ?
#
loop_
_entity_poly.entity_id
_entity_poly.type
_entity_poly.pdbx_seq_one_letter_code
_entity_poly.pdbx_strand_id
1 'polypeptide(L)'
;MTKHQQEKNKNLNLNQLGNRWLELKKQRMQNLLKIALPNEALYREIMLSLGYPNNKVNFLELALITPYAEIKKLKERQIIEKALLYRAGFTDDKEGLPEDFDFSLKMDKSVWNYKGIRPANFPEKRIKGISILLSQTIEKGIVNFFLERIKAEINNRDPKDAVKKIMNFGGIGLQRKVEMFFNIIIPFFMVYSEDDKIKNFLNFIIEKHPSLSENGLIKSFKLNYPDIKIENVKTYMGAILFQKSKRT
;
A
#
# COMPACT_ATOMS: atom_id res chain seq x y z
N MET A 1 9.85 -37.62 -6.83
CA MET A 1 9.98 -36.41 -7.67
C MET A 1 10.58 -36.81 -9.00
N THR A 2 9.93 -36.48 -10.12
CA THR A 2 10.43 -36.80 -11.46
C THR A 2 11.63 -35.93 -11.84
N LYS A 3 12.60 -36.43 -12.61
CA LYS A 3 13.78 -35.69 -13.12
C LYS A 3 13.41 -34.31 -13.71
N HIS A 4 12.23 -34.19 -14.30
CA HIS A 4 11.71 -32.95 -14.87
C HIS A 4 11.35 -31.84 -13.84
N GLN A 5 11.05 -32.21 -12.58
CA GLN A 5 10.87 -31.25 -11.47
C GLN A 5 12.23 -30.80 -10.90
N GLN A 6 13.24 -31.68 -10.92
CA GLN A 6 14.60 -31.35 -10.48
C GLN A 6 15.31 -30.40 -11.46
N GLU A 7 15.06 -30.49 -12.77
CA GLU A 7 15.59 -29.54 -13.76
C GLU A 7 14.93 -28.16 -13.69
N LYS A 8 13.61 -28.07 -13.44
CA LYS A 8 12.91 -26.79 -13.24
C LYS A 8 13.37 -26.04 -11.97
N ASN A 9 13.85 -26.75 -10.95
CA ASN A 9 14.38 -26.15 -9.72
C ASN A 9 15.74 -25.48 -9.90
N LYS A 10 16.53 -25.85 -10.92
CA LYS A 10 17.93 -25.38 -11.06
C LYS A 10 18.09 -23.92 -11.54
N ASN A 11 17.02 -23.29 -12.05
CA ASN A 11 17.09 -21.95 -12.67
C ASN A 11 16.13 -20.89 -12.08
N LEU A 12 15.43 -21.16 -10.97
CA LEU A 12 14.52 -20.16 -10.39
C LEU A 12 15.29 -19.10 -9.58
N ASN A 13 15.59 -17.97 -10.23
CA ASN A 13 16.24 -16.84 -9.57
C ASN A 13 15.22 -15.84 -8.97
N LEU A 14 14.91 -16.01 -7.68
CA LEU A 14 13.98 -15.13 -6.97
C LEU A 14 14.48 -13.68 -6.86
N ASN A 15 15.79 -13.42 -6.88
CA ASN A 15 16.33 -12.06 -6.84
C ASN A 15 16.03 -11.31 -8.14
N GLN A 16 16.24 -11.97 -9.29
CA GLN A 16 15.92 -11.39 -10.59
C GLN A 16 14.40 -11.13 -10.74
N LEU A 17 13.57 -12.08 -10.30
CA LEU A 17 12.12 -11.89 -10.28
C LEU A 17 11.69 -10.80 -9.30
N GLY A 18 12.37 -10.66 -8.16
CA GLY A 18 12.16 -9.57 -7.20
C GLY A 18 12.41 -8.21 -7.82
N ASN A 19 13.53 -8.04 -8.53
CA ASN A 19 13.83 -6.82 -9.30
C ASN A 19 12.73 -6.55 -10.34
N ARG A 20 12.33 -7.56 -11.11
CA ARG A 20 11.27 -7.41 -12.12
C ARG A 20 9.95 -7.00 -11.49
N TRP A 21 9.59 -7.55 -10.34
CA TRP A 21 8.38 -7.17 -9.62
C TRP A 21 8.42 -5.72 -9.13
N LEU A 22 9.58 -5.27 -8.63
CA LEU A 22 9.79 -3.88 -8.23
C LEU A 22 9.68 -2.93 -9.43
N GLU A 23 10.26 -3.27 -10.58
CA GLU A 23 10.14 -2.47 -11.80
C GLU A 23 8.69 -2.38 -12.30
N LEU A 24 7.90 -3.46 -12.24
CA LEU A 24 6.47 -3.39 -12.54
C LEU A 24 5.71 -2.43 -11.62
N LYS A 25 6.10 -2.39 -10.33
CA LYS A 25 5.53 -1.43 -9.37
C LYS A 25 5.95 -0.01 -9.65
N LYS A 26 7.23 0.23 -9.96
CA LYS A 26 7.72 1.56 -10.36
C LYS A 26 7.04 2.05 -11.62
N GLN A 27 6.87 1.19 -12.64
CA GLN A 27 6.16 1.53 -13.87
C GLN A 27 4.71 1.95 -13.60
N ARG A 28 4.02 1.26 -12.68
CA ARG A 28 2.68 1.67 -12.22
C ARG A 28 2.71 3.08 -11.61
N MET A 29 3.69 3.39 -10.76
CA MET A 29 3.81 4.72 -10.14
C MET A 29 4.13 5.80 -11.16
N GLN A 30 5.03 5.53 -12.11
CA GLN A 30 5.34 6.42 -13.23
C GLN A 30 4.09 6.74 -14.05
N ASN A 31 3.30 5.72 -14.39
CA ASN A 31 2.07 5.91 -15.16
C ASN A 31 1.03 6.72 -14.38
N LEU A 32 0.92 6.50 -13.06
CA LEU A 32 0.00 7.26 -12.23
C LEU A 32 0.42 8.74 -12.10
N LEU A 33 1.72 9.01 -11.95
CA LEU A 33 2.26 10.37 -11.88
C LEU A 33 2.12 11.16 -13.19
N LYS A 34 1.88 10.50 -14.33
CA LYS A 34 1.55 11.17 -15.61
C LYS A 34 0.13 11.76 -15.62
N ILE A 35 -0.77 11.24 -14.78
CA ILE A 35 -2.20 11.56 -14.81
C ILE A 35 -2.75 12.13 -13.49
N ALA A 36 -1.92 12.23 -12.46
CA ALA A 36 -2.32 12.72 -11.15
C ALA A 36 -1.16 13.46 -10.47
N LEU A 37 -1.49 14.52 -9.72
CA LEU A 37 -0.53 15.22 -8.88
C LEU A 37 0.08 14.26 -7.84
N PRO A 38 1.33 14.46 -7.38
CA PRO A 38 2.01 13.51 -6.50
C PRO A 38 1.25 13.11 -5.23
N ASN A 39 0.64 14.08 -4.54
CA ASN A 39 -0.17 13.81 -3.35
C ASN A 39 -1.41 12.98 -3.67
N GLU A 40 -2.07 13.27 -4.79
CA GLU A 40 -3.25 12.56 -5.26
C GLU A 40 -2.89 11.12 -5.69
N ALA A 41 -1.79 10.95 -6.42
CA ALA A 41 -1.27 9.65 -6.83
C ALA A 41 -0.96 8.75 -5.62
N LEU A 42 -0.23 9.27 -4.63
CA LEU A 42 0.11 8.51 -3.42
C LEU A 42 -1.13 8.21 -2.57
N TYR A 43 -2.04 9.16 -2.44
CA TYR A 43 -3.32 8.97 -1.74
C TYR A 43 -4.13 7.82 -2.35
N ARG A 44 -4.29 7.79 -3.68
CA ARG A 44 -5.04 6.73 -4.39
C ARG A 44 -4.44 5.34 -4.16
N GLU A 45 -3.12 5.21 -4.23
CA GLU A 45 -2.46 3.91 -3.99
C GLU A 45 -2.58 3.47 -2.53
N ILE A 46 -2.50 4.41 -1.58
CA ILE A 46 -2.76 4.14 -0.17
C ILE A 46 -4.20 3.68 0.04
N MET A 47 -5.18 4.37 -0.53
CA MET A 47 -6.59 4.00 -0.43
C MET A 47 -6.85 2.62 -1.05
N LEU A 48 -6.40 2.39 -2.29
CA LEU A 48 -6.49 1.07 -2.96
C LEU A 48 -5.87 -0.06 -2.11
N SER A 49 -4.83 0.25 -1.33
CA SER A 49 -4.22 -0.69 -0.40
C SER A 49 -4.99 -0.92 0.89
N LEU A 50 -6.13 -0.30 1.13
CA LEU A 50 -6.97 -0.64 2.28
C LEU A 50 -7.91 -1.81 1.95
N GLY A 51 -8.35 -1.90 0.71
CA GLY A 51 -9.16 -3.00 0.22
C GLY A 51 -8.32 -4.26 0.04
N TYR A 52 -8.41 -5.23 0.95
CA TYR A 52 -8.01 -6.63 0.64
C TYR A 52 -8.62 -7.07 -0.71
N PRO A 53 -8.16 -8.16 -1.38
CA PRO A 53 -8.41 -8.35 -2.82
C PRO A 53 -9.85 -8.08 -3.31
N ASN A 54 -10.85 -8.33 -2.48
CA ASN A 54 -12.28 -8.13 -2.79
C ASN A 54 -12.78 -6.67 -2.76
N ASN A 55 -12.07 -5.72 -2.12
CA ASN A 55 -12.52 -4.31 -1.97
C ASN A 55 -11.52 -3.29 -2.56
N LYS A 56 -10.51 -3.73 -3.32
CA LYS A 56 -9.48 -2.82 -3.87
C LYS A 56 -10.07 -1.73 -4.75
N VAL A 57 -10.98 -2.13 -5.63
CA VAL A 57 -11.62 -1.23 -6.60
C VAL A 57 -12.51 -0.25 -5.86
N ASN A 58 -13.30 -0.71 -4.88
CA ASN A 58 -14.17 0.13 -4.08
C ASN A 58 -13.40 1.21 -3.31
N PHE A 59 -12.26 0.87 -2.71
CA PHE A 59 -11.43 1.87 -2.05
C PHE A 59 -10.78 2.86 -3.02
N LEU A 60 -10.44 2.43 -4.24
CA LEU A 60 -9.95 3.35 -5.27
C LEU A 60 -11.06 4.29 -5.72
N GLU A 61 -12.27 3.78 -5.95
CA GLU A 61 -13.45 4.57 -6.29
C GLU A 61 -13.76 5.60 -5.20
N LEU A 62 -13.72 5.18 -3.92
CA LEU A 62 -13.86 6.10 -2.79
C LEU A 62 -12.81 7.23 -2.83
N ALA A 63 -11.56 6.90 -3.18
CA ALA A 63 -10.49 7.89 -3.34
C ALA A 63 -10.73 8.84 -4.53
N LEU A 64 -11.33 8.34 -5.62
CA LEU A 64 -11.62 9.13 -6.81
C LEU A 64 -12.77 10.11 -6.58
N ILE A 65 -13.83 9.67 -5.89
CA ILE A 65 -14.94 10.56 -5.53
C ILE A 65 -14.62 11.44 -4.32
N THR A 66 -13.57 11.14 -3.55
CA THR A 66 -13.11 11.99 -2.43
C THR A 66 -11.64 12.39 -2.65
N PRO A 67 -11.32 13.22 -3.65
CA PRO A 67 -9.94 13.57 -3.96
C PRO A 67 -9.17 14.10 -2.76
N TYR A 68 -7.86 13.89 -2.73
CA TYR A 68 -7.02 14.35 -1.62
C TYR A 68 -7.09 15.87 -1.43
N ALA A 69 -7.31 16.63 -2.51
CA ALA A 69 -7.53 18.08 -2.44
C ALA A 69 -8.76 18.45 -1.59
N GLU A 70 -9.84 17.67 -1.65
CA GLU A 70 -11.01 17.85 -0.77
C GLU A 70 -10.70 17.43 0.66
N ILE A 71 -10.02 16.29 0.85
CA ILE A 71 -9.57 15.83 2.18
C ILE A 71 -8.78 16.93 2.91
N LYS A 72 -7.91 17.67 2.21
CA LYS A 72 -7.15 18.78 2.80
C LYS A 72 -8.04 19.91 3.33
N LYS A 73 -9.21 20.15 2.73
CA LYS A 73 -10.14 21.21 3.18
C LYS A 73 -10.83 20.85 4.50
N LEU A 74 -11.00 19.56 4.79
CA LEU A 74 -11.74 19.07 5.96
C LEU A 74 -11.01 19.31 7.29
N LYS A 75 -9.67 19.41 7.27
CA LYS A 75 -8.75 19.70 8.40
C LYS A 75 -8.79 18.71 9.57
N GLU A 76 -9.95 18.50 10.16
CA GLU A 76 -10.14 17.69 11.35
C GLU A 76 -10.36 16.22 11.02
N ARG A 77 -9.76 15.34 11.83
CA ARG A 77 -9.86 13.88 11.66
C ARG A 77 -11.31 13.41 11.64
N GLN A 78 -12.16 13.91 12.52
CA GLN A 78 -13.55 13.52 12.66
C GLN A 78 -14.35 13.88 11.39
N ILE A 79 -14.07 15.04 10.81
CA ILE A 79 -14.71 15.50 9.57
C ILE A 79 -14.22 14.68 8.37
N ILE A 80 -12.93 14.36 8.29
CA ILE A 80 -12.38 13.43 7.29
C ILE A 80 -13.02 12.05 7.38
N GLU A 81 -13.13 11.50 8.59
CA GLU A 81 -13.77 10.21 8.84
C GLU A 81 -15.24 10.24 8.39
N LYS A 82 -15.98 11.29 8.79
CA LYS A 82 -17.39 11.45 8.42
C LYS A 82 -17.57 11.58 6.90
N ALA A 83 -16.78 12.42 6.23
CA ALA A 83 -16.85 12.61 4.79
C ALA A 83 -16.61 11.30 4.04
N LEU A 84 -15.57 10.55 4.41
CA LEU A 84 -15.27 9.26 3.80
C LEU A 84 -16.36 8.21 4.07
N LEU A 85 -16.91 8.16 5.29
CA LEU A 85 -18.02 7.25 5.62
C LEU A 85 -19.30 7.61 4.86
N TYR A 86 -19.57 8.90 4.68
CA TYR A 86 -20.70 9.40 3.89
C TYR A 86 -20.55 8.97 2.43
N ARG A 87 -19.41 9.31 1.80
CA ARG A 87 -19.10 8.94 0.40
C ARG A 87 -19.06 7.43 0.19
N ALA A 88 -18.69 6.66 1.20
CA ALA A 88 -18.71 5.21 1.15
C ALA A 88 -20.10 4.58 1.33
N GLY A 89 -21.16 5.33 1.61
CA GLY A 89 -22.49 4.73 1.82
C GLY A 89 -22.75 4.18 3.23
N PHE A 90 -21.87 4.46 4.20
CA PHE A 90 -22.00 3.93 5.57
C PHE A 90 -22.77 4.82 6.52
N THR A 91 -23.01 6.08 6.17
CA THR A 91 -23.83 7.02 6.94
C THR A 91 -24.56 7.99 6.01
N ASP A 92 -25.69 8.51 6.48
CA ASP A 92 -26.43 9.63 5.88
C ASP A 92 -26.23 10.93 6.67
N ASP A 93 -25.46 10.88 7.76
CA ASP A 93 -25.14 12.04 8.59
C ASP A 93 -24.30 13.07 7.81
N LYS A 94 -24.88 14.27 7.64
CA LYS A 94 -24.29 15.43 6.96
C LYS A 94 -23.77 16.48 7.93
N GLU A 95 -24.07 16.35 9.23
CA GLU A 95 -23.82 17.40 10.21
C GLU A 95 -22.32 17.71 10.33
N GLY A 96 -21.94 18.98 10.27
CA GLY A 96 -20.55 19.42 10.38
C GLY A 96 -19.67 19.16 9.14
N LEU A 97 -20.22 18.58 8.05
CA LEU A 97 -19.55 18.60 6.75
C LEU A 97 -19.64 20.02 6.15
N PRO A 98 -18.65 20.45 5.35
CA PRO A 98 -18.67 21.77 4.72
C PRO A 98 -19.92 22.02 3.87
N GLU A 99 -20.38 23.26 3.79
CA GLU A 99 -21.55 23.64 2.98
C GLU A 99 -21.33 23.37 1.48
N ASP A 100 -20.09 23.47 0.99
CA ASP A 100 -19.70 23.17 -0.39
C ASP A 100 -19.42 21.68 -0.64
N PHE A 101 -19.67 20.81 0.34
CA PHE A 101 -19.48 19.38 0.19
C PHE A 101 -20.54 18.79 -0.76
N ASP A 102 -20.11 18.22 -1.88
CA ASP A 102 -21.04 17.61 -2.83
C ASP A 102 -21.67 16.33 -2.23
N PHE A 103 -22.94 16.42 -1.84
CA PHE A 103 -23.70 15.31 -1.27
C PHE A 103 -24.30 14.37 -2.33
N SER A 104 -24.22 14.71 -3.62
CA SER A 104 -24.74 13.86 -4.71
C SER A 104 -23.80 12.68 -5.02
N LEU A 105 -22.51 12.87 -4.76
CA LEU A 105 -21.50 11.84 -4.94
C LEU A 105 -21.52 10.89 -3.73
N LYS A 106 -21.94 9.64 -3.96
CA LYS A 106 -22.01 8.62 -2.91
C LYS A 106 -22.00 7.23 -3.53
N MET A 107 -21.24 6.31 -2.93
CA MET A 107 -21.24 4.89 -3.30
C MET A 107 -22.44 4.18 -2.67
N ASP A 108 -22.99 3.20 -3.40
CA ASP A 108 -23.98 2.30 -2.82
C ASP A 108 -23.32 1.38 -1.78
N LYS A 109 -23.94 1.21 -0.60
CA LYS A 109 -23.38 0.37 0.48
C LYS A 109 -23.17 -1.09 0.07
N SER A 110 -23.96 -1.61 -0.87
CA SER A 110 -23.88 -2.99 -1.36
C SER A 110 -22.60 -3.31 -2.14
N VAL A 111 -21.87 -2.30 -2.62
CA VAL A 111 -20.61 -2.52 -3.35
C VAL A 111 -19.51 -3.10 -2.45
N TRP A 112 -19.63 -2.93 -1.12
CA TRP A 112 -18.66 -3.38 -0.15
C TRP A 112 -18.80 -4.87 0.16
N ASN A 113 -17.72 -5.62 -0.05
CA ASN A 113 -17.69 -7.05 0.21
C ASN A 113 -17.20 -7.34 1.64
N TYR A 114 -18.00 -8.08 2.42
CA TYR A 114 -17.67 -8.51 3.79
C TYR A 114 -17.30 -10.00 3.89
N LYS A 115 -17.55 -10.79 2.85
CA LYS A 115 -17.39 -12.24 2.87
C LYS A 115 -15.92 -12.63 3.06
N GLY A 116 -15.66 -13.40 4.12
CA GLY A 116 -14.32 -13.89 4.46
C GLY A 116 -13.38 -12.81 5.02
N ILE A 117 -13.89 -11.63 5.37
CA ILE A 117 -13.12 -10.55 5.98
C ILE A 117 -13.31 -10.61 7.50
N ARG A 118 -12.21 -10.52 8.28
CA ARG A 118 -12.30 -10.40 9.74
C ARG A 118 -12.88 -9.02 10.12
N PRO A 119 -13.68 -8.88 11.19
CA PRO A 119 -14.30 -7.61 11.56
C PRO A 119 -13.35 -6.40 11.65
N ALA A 120 -12.13 -6.61 12.14
CA ALA A 120 -11.09 -5.57 12.20
C ALA A 120 -10.65 -5.02 10.82
N ASN A 121 -11.00 -5.72 9.74
CA ASN A 121 -10.67 -5.40 8.36
C ASN A 121 -11.87 -4.89 7.55
N PHE A 122 -13.04 -4.72 8.17
CA PHE A 122 -14.21 -4.19 7.50
C PHE A 122 -13.97 -2.78 6.94
N PRO A 123 -14.57 -2.43 5.79
CA PRO A 123 -14.29 -1.16 5.12
C PRO A 123 -14.48 0.07 6.00
N GLU A 124 -15.57 0.13 6.77
CA GLU A 124 -15.85 1.25 7.67
C GLU A 124 -14.79 1.40 8.79
N LYS A 125 -14.25 0.28 9.29
CA LYS A 125 -13.14 0.30 10.27
C LYS A 125 -11.84 0.76 9.63
N ARG A 126 -11.61 0.41 8.36
CA ARG A 126 -10.43 0.84 7.59
C ARG A 126 -10.50 2.32 7.23
N ILE A 127 -11.68 2.83 6.89
CA ILE A 127 -11.95 4.26 6.66
C ILE A 127 -11.65 5.06 7.94
N LYS A 128 -12.19 4.61 9.08
CA LYS A 128 -11.86 5.18 10.39
C LYS A 128 -10.38 5.12 10.73
N GLY A 129 -9.70 4.05 10.33
CA GLY A 129 -8.26 3.90 10.55
C GLY A 129 -7.44 4.88 9.71
N ILE A 130 -7.76 5.04 8.42
CA ILE A 130 -6.98 5.89 7.52
C ILE A 130 -7.21 7.38 7.79
N SER A 131 -8.35 7.80 8.35
CA SER A 131 -8.61 9.20 8.71
C SER A 131 -7.53 9.80 9.61
N ILE A 132 -6.90 8.98 10.45
CA ILE A 132 -5.76 9.38 11.30
C ILE A 132 -4.54 9.78 10.47
N LEU A 133 -4.17 8.97 9.47
CA LEU A 133 -3.05 9.33 8.59
C LEU A 133 -3.40 10.59 7.80
N LEU A 134 -4.61 10.64 7.25
CA LEU A 134 -5.02 11.76 6.41
C LEU A 134 -4.95 13.07 7.18
N SER A 135 -5.49 13.14 8.40
CA SER A 135 -5.40 14.35 9.23
C SER A 135 -3.97 14.79 9.53
N GLN A 136 -3.04 13.84 9.71
CA GLN A 136 -1.62 14.13 9.94
C GLN A 136 -0.88 14.65 8.70
N THR A 137 -1.50 14.55 7.53
CA THR A 137 -0.86 14.91 6.25
C THR A 137 -1.39 16.19 5.65
N ILE A 138 -2.44 16.80 6.22
CA ILE A 138 -3.15 17.93 5.60
C ILE A 138 -2.25 19.14 5.38
N GLU A 139 -1.43 19.51 6.37
CA GLU A 139 -0.64 20.74 6.30
C GLU A 139 0.42 20.67 5.19
N LYS A 140 1.30 19.67 5.25
CA LYS A 140 2.45 19.52 4.34
C LYS A 140 2.20 18.66 3.10
N GLY A 141 1.10 17.91 3.08
CA GLY A 141 0.79 16.90 2.06
C GLY A 141 1.37 15.52 2.39
N ILE A 142 0.69 14.48 1.90
CA ILE A 142 1.04 13.08 2.16
C ILE A 142 2.41 12.68 1.61
N VAL A 143 2.83 13.27 0.49
CA VAL A 143 4.18 13.03 -0.07
C VAL A 143 5.25 13.58 0.86
N ASN A 144 5.15 14.85 1.27
CA ASN A 144 6.14 15.45 2.16
C ASN A 144 6.17 14.75 3.53
N PHE A 145 5.01 14.33 4.04
CA PHE A 145 4.92 13.56 5.28
C PHE A 145 5.79 12.30 5.25
N PHE A 146 5.73 11.50 4.18
CA PHE A 146 6.57 10.31 4.07
C PHE A 146 8.01 10.64 3.67
N LEU A 147 8.23 11.66 2.82
CA LEU A 147 9.55 12.06 2.38
C LEU A 147 10.44 12.49 3.55
N GLU A 148 9.93 13.33 4.46
CA GLU A 148 10.66 13.77 5.65
C GLU A 148 11.03 12.60 6.56
N ARG A 149 10.11 11.65 6.74
CA ARG A 149 10.36 10.45 7.55
C ARG A 149 11.40 9.53 6.91
N ILE A 150 11.38 9.38 5.59
CA ILE A 150 12.42 8.63 4.87
C ILE A 150 13.78 9.31 5.03
N LYS A 151 13.84 10.63 4.89
CA LYS A 151 15.07 11.42 5.08
C LYS A 151 15.62 11.29 6.50
N ALA A 152 14.75 11.30 7.51
CA ALA A 152 15.14 11.13 8.91
C ALA A 152 15.80 9.76 9.19
N GLU A 153 15.42 8.72 8.45
CA GLU A 153 15.90 7.35 8.64
C GLU A 153 17.01 6.92 7.67
N ILE A 154 17.52 7.83 6.84
CA ILE A 154 18.44 7.47 5.73
C ILE A 154 19.75 6.79 6.18
N ASN A 155 20.19 7.09 7.40
CA ASN A 155 21.39 6.52 8.01
C ASN A 155 21.10 5.31 8.90
N ASN A 156 19.83 4.92 9.04
CA ASN A 156 19.42 3.80 9.87
C ASN A 156 19.88 2.48 9.24
N ARG A 157 20.63 1.69 10.01
CA ARG A 157 21.20 0.41 9.57
C ARG A 157 20.34 -0.79 9.92
N ASP A 158 19.27 -0.61 10.70
CA ASP A 158 18.25 -1.63 10.97
C ASP A 158 17.01 -1.39 10.09
N PRO A 159 16.80 -2.22 9.04
CA PRO A 159 15.66 -2.06 8.16
C PRO A 159 14.30 -2.18 8.85
N LYS A 160 14.17 -3.01 9.89
CA LYS A 160 12.88 -3.17 10.59
C LYS A 160 12.54 -1.91 11.37
N ASP A 161 13.52 -1.37 12.09
CA ASP A 161 13.36 -0.14 12.86
C ASP A 161 13.05 1.05 11.94
N ALA A 162 13.81 1.20 10.86
CA ALA A 162 13.57 2.24 9.85
C ALA A 162 12.13 2.20 9.30
N VAL A 163 11.67 1.03 8.86
CA VAL A 163 10.29 0.87 8.34
C VAL A 163 9.26 1.17 9.43
N LYS A 164 9.49 0.72 10.67
CA LYS A 164 8.60 0.99 11.80
C LYS A 164 8.47 2.49 12.06
N LYS A 165 9.56 3.24 12.05
CA LYS A 165 9.59 4.70 12.27
C LYS A 165 8.96 5.48 11.11
N ILE A 166 9.30 5.12 9.86
CA ILE A 166 8.70 5.74 8.68
C ILE A 166 7.18 5.55 8.66
N MET A 167 6.72 4.35 9.00
CA MET A 167 5.29 4.01 8.99
C MET A 167 4.59 4.24 10.34
N ASN A 168 5.18 5.02 11.24
CA ASN A 168 4.62 5.29 12.56
C ASN A 168 3.48 6.34 12.51
N PHE A 169 2.28 5.89 12.16
CA PHE A 169 1.01 6.64 12.21
C PHE A 169 -0.10 5.76 12.83
N GLY A 170 -1.25 6.31 13.25
CA GLY A 170 -2.30 5.52 13.92
C GLY A 170 -3.20 4.70 12.99
N GLY A 171 -4.20 3.99 13.55
CA GLY A 171 -5.37 3.48 12.81
C GLY A 171 -5.19 2.25 11.91
N ILE A 172 -3.96 1.92 11.52
CA ILE A 172 -3.65 0.75 10.69
C ILE A 172 -2.67 -0.17 11.43
N GLY A 173 -2.94 -1.48 11.40
CA GLY A 173 -2.08 -2.49 12.03
C GLY A 173 -0.67 -2.53 11.41
N LEU A 174 0.34 -2.88 12.22
CA LEU A 174 1.76 -2.85 11.84
C LEU A 174 2.05 -3.68 10.59
N GLN A 175 1.54 -4.91 10.52
CA GLN A 175 1.72 -5.78 9.35
C GLN A 175 1.26 -5.10 8.05
N ARG A 176 0.11 -4.42 8.08
CA ARG A 176 -0.42 -3.72 6.89
C ARG A 176 0.41 -2.50 6.52
N LYS A 177 0.89 -1.75 7.51
CA LYS A 177 1.82 -0.65 7.27
C LYS A 177 3.11 -1.11 6.59
N VAL A 178 3.70 -2.21 7.04
CA VAL A 178 4.88 -2.80 6.41
C VAL A 178 4.56 -3.22 4.97
N GLU A 179 3.44 -3.90 4.74
CA GLU A 179 3.01 -4.24 3.38
C GLU A 179 2.80 -3.00 2.50
N MET A 180 2.18 -1.93 3.01
CA MET A 180 2.01 -0.67 2.30
C MET A 180 3.36 -0.04 1.96
N PHE A 181 4.31 -0.07 2.89
CA PHE A 181 5.64 0.49 2.67
C PHE A 181 6.31 -0.14 1.45
N PHE A 182 6.41 -1.46 1.42
CA PHE A 182 7.07 -2.18 0.33
C PHE A 182 6.27 -2.19 -0.97
N ASN A 183 4.94 -2.11 -0.91
CA ASN A 183 4.12 -2.18 -2.11
C ASN A 183 3.81 -0.83 -2.77
N ILE A 184 3.90 0.27 -2.02
CA ILE A 184 3.43 1.60 -2.42
C ILE A 184 4.50 2.65 -2.14
N ILE A 185 4.89 2.83 -0.87
CA ILE A 185 5.78 3.91 -0.47
C ILE A 185 7.13 3.80 -1.17
N ILE A 186 7.77 2.62 -1.12
CA ILE A 186 9.06 2.40 -1.77
C ILE A 186 8.98 2.64 -3.29
N PRO A 187 8.13 1.93 -4.07
CA PRO A 187 8.05 2.17 -5.51
C PRO A 187 7.73 3.61 -5.88
N PHE A 188 6.88 4.29 -5.10
CA PHE A 188 6.55 5.69 -5.32
C PHE A 188 7.79 6.57 -5.16
N PHE A 189 8.51 6.49 -4.04
CA PHE A 189 9.67 7.34 -3.79
C PHE A 189 10.89 6.98 -4.63
N MET A 190 11.02 5.73 -5.09
CA MET A 190 12.04 5.36 -6.08
C MET A 190 11.82 6.01 -7.46
N VAL A 191 10.58 6.42 -7.77
CA VAL A 191 10.23 7.13 -9.01
C VAL A 191 10.18 8.64 -8.80
N TYR A 192 9.58 9.07 -7.69
CA TYR A 192 9.33 10.48 -7.39
C TYR A 192 10.58 11.24 -6.92
N SER A 193 11.47 10.59 -6.17
CA SER A 193 12.64 11.26 -5.62
C SER A 193 13.77 11.34 -6.64
N GLU A 194 14.34 12.52 -6.81
CA GLU A 194 15.58 12.71 -7.57
C GLU A 194 16.84 12.42 -6.73
N ASP A 195 16.71 12.32 -5.41
CA ASP A 195 17.82 12.11 -4.48
C ASP A 195 18.29 10.65 -4.46
N ASP A 196 19.50 10.42 -4.97
CA ASP A 196 20.08 9.08 -5.03
C ASP A 196 20.37 8.49 -3.64
N LYS A 197 20.57 9.31 -2.61
CA LYS A 197 20.70 8.78 -1.23
C LYS A 197 19.40 8.12 -0.79
N ILE A 198 18.25 8.71 -1.14
CA ILE A 198 16.93 8.12 -0.86
C ILE A 198 16.78 6.81 -1.61
N LYS A 199 17.06 6.79 -2.93
CA LYS A 199 16.95 5.56 -3.73
C LYS A 199 17.86 4.45 -3.19
N ASN A 200 19.10 4.77 -2.84
CA ASN A 200 20.06 3.83 -2.28
C ASN A 200 19.61 3.28 -0.93
N PHE A 201 19.08 4.15 -0.05
CA PHE A 201 18.49 3.73 1.21
C PHE A 201 17.29 2.79 0.99
N LEU A 202 16.35 3.13 0.11
CA LEU A 202 15.19 2.28 -0.16
C LEU A 202 15.58 0.92 -0.77
N ASN A 203 16.58 0.88 -1.64
CA ASN A 203 17.16 -0.37 -2.15
C ASN A 203 17.76 -1.21 -1.02
N PHE A 204 18.55 -0.60 -0.14
CA PHE A 204 19.09 -1.26 1.05
C PHE A 204 17.98 -1.87 1.91
N ILE A 205 16.88 -1.15 2.14
CA ILE A 205 15.74 -1.66 2.91
C ILE A 205 15.10 -2.88 2.24
N ILE A 206 14.90 -2.88 0.91
CA ILE A 206 14.35 -4.04 0.18
C ILE A 206 15.26 -5.27 0.29
N GLU A 207 16.58 -5.08 0.25
CA GLU A 207 17.55 -6.17 0.25
C GLU A 207 17.80 -6.77 1.63
N LYS A 208 17.67 -5.96 2.68
CA LYS A 208 18.04 -6.34 4.05
C LYS A 208 16.85 -6.56 4.97
N HIS A 209 15.67 -6.01 4.68
CA HIS A 209 14.49 -6.29 5.48
C HIS A 209 14.05 -7.76 5.31
N PRO A 210 13.75 -8.49 6.40
CA PRO A 210 13.27 -9.86 6.30
C PRO A 210 11.98 -10.00 5.50
N SER A 211 11.70 -11.22 5.07
CA SER A 211 10.49 -11.50 4.30
C SER A 211 9.21 -11.02 4.99
N LEU A 212 8.22 -10.63 4.19
CA LEU A 212 6.91 -10.22 4.69
C LEU A 212 6.12 -11.44 5.18
N SER A 213 5.05 -11.17 5.92
CA SER A 213 4.10 -12.19 6.36
C SER A 213 3.59 -13.05 5.19
N GLU A 214 3.46 -14.35 5.46
CA GLU A 214 3.00 -15.30 4.47
C GLU A 214 1.52 -15.10 4.13
N ASN A 215 1.25 -15.06 2.82
CA ASN A 215 -0.10 -15.15 2.28
C ASN A 215 -0.28 -16.49 1.54
N GLY A 216 -1.47 -16.74 1.00
CA GLY A 216 -1.76 -18.00 0.29
C GLY A 216 -0.82 -18.28 -0.89
N LEU A 217 -0.32 -17.25 -1.58
CA LEU A 217 0.65 -17.43 -2.68
C LEU A 217 1.99 -17.92 -2.16
N ILE A 218 2.48 -17.33 -1.07
CA ILE A 218 3.76 -17.71 -0.45
C ILE A 218 3.68 -19.10 0.17
N LYS A 219 2.58 -19.44 0.84
CA LYS A 219 2.35 -20.80 1.35
C LYS A 219 2.36 -21.83 0.22
N SER A 220 1.65 -21.54 -0.87
CA SER A 220 1.67 -22.38 -2.07
C SER A 220 3.06 -22.47 -2.71
N PHE A 221 3.85 -21.39 -2.67
CA PHE A 221 5.22 -21.41 -3.18
C PHE A 221 6.10 -22.35 -2.37
N LYS A 222 6.13 -22.19 -1.05
CA LYS A 222 6.94 -23.03 -0.16
C LYS A 222 6.56 -24.51 -0.25
N LEU A 223 5.27 -24.82 -0.44
CA LEU A 223 4.82 -26.20 -0.64
C LEU A 223 5.36 -26.83 -1.94
N ASN A 224 5.37 -26.07 -3.03
CA ASN A 224 5.80 -26.57 -4.33
C ASN A 224 7.32 -26.50 -4.55
N TYR A 225 8.02 -25.68 -3.77
CA TYR A 225 9.45 -25.39 -3.88
C TYR A 225 10.11 -25.36 -2.48
N PRO A 226 10.09 -26.48 -1.75
CA PRO A 226 10.55 -26.52 -0.35
C PRO A 226 12.04 -26.18 -0.19
N ASP A 227 12.86 -26.43 -1.22
CA ASP A 227 14.31 -26.19 -1.20
C ASP A 227 14.68 -24.72 -1.47
N ILE A 228 13.73 -23.89 -1.93
CA ILE A 228 13.99 -22.50 -2.32
C ILE A 228 13.61 -21.57 -1.16
N LYS A 229 14.61 -20.92 -0.57
CA LYS A 229 14.43 -20.03 0.57
C LYS A 229 13.91 -18.64 0.15
N ILE A 230 13.01 -18.11 0.98
CA ILE A 230 12.55 -16.72 0.92
C ILE A 230 13.09 -16.01 2.16
N GLU A 231 14.18 -15.27 1.98
CA GLU A 231 14.99 -14.74 3.10
C GLU A 231 14.66 -13.28 3.40
N ASN A 232 14.34 -12.49 2.37
CA ASN A 232 14.14 -11.05 2.45
C ASN A 232 12.94 -10.61 1.59
N VAL A 233 12.63 -9.32 1.62
CA VAL A 233 11.54 -8.76 0.82
C VAL A 233 11.78 -8.96 -0.69
N LYS A 234 13.02 -8.83 -1.17
CA LYS A 234 13.35 -9.02 -2.58
C LYS A 234 12.98 -10.43 -3.09
N THR A 235 13.40 -11.46 -2.38
CA THR A 235 13.08 -12.86 -2.71
C THR A 235 11.59 -13.17 -2.49
N TYR A 236 10.95 -12.55 -1.48
CA TYR A 236 9.50 -12.62 -1.29
C TYR A 236 8.74 -12.07 -2.52
N MET A 237 9.14 -10.90 -3.02
CA MET A 237 8.57 -10.29 -4.22
C MET A 237 8.78 -11.18 -5.45
N GLY A 238 9.95 -11.80 -5.58
CA GLY A 238 10.21 -12.78 -6.63
C GLY A 238 9.26 -13.98 -6.59
N ALA A 239 9.01 -14.54 -5.40
CA ALA A 239 8.08 -15.64 -5.21
C ALA A 239 6.63 -15.24 -5.54
N ILE A 240 6.22 -14.00 -5.20
CA ILE A 240 4.91 -13.46 -5.59
C ILE A 240 4.78 -13.37 -7.11
N LEU A 241 5.77 -12.80 -7.81
CA LEU A 241 5.71 -12.67 -9.26
C LEU A 241 5.65 -14.04 -9.94
N PHE A 242 6.48 -14.98 -9.50
CA PHE A 242 6.47 -16.35 -10.00
C PHE A 242 5.11 -17.03 -9.85
N GLN A 243 4.47 -16.89 -8.68
CA GLN A 243 3.16 -17.48 -8.45
C GLN A 243 2.06 -16.83 -9.28
N LYS A 244 2.16 -15.53 -9.52
CA LYS A 244 1.19 -14.81 -10.36
C LYS A 244 1.31 -15.18 -11.83
N SER A 245 2.52 -15.33 -12.36
CA SER A 245 2.74 -15.68 -13.77
C SER A 245 2.23 -17.08 -14.14
N LYS A 246 1.98 -17.96 -13.16
CA LYS A 246 1.39 -19.29 -13.37
C LYS A 246 -0.13 -19.31 -13.41
N ARG A 247 -0.79 -18.22 -13.00
CA ARG A 247 -2.26 -18.12 -12.94
C ARG A 247 -2.87 -17.40 -14.15
N THR A 248 -2.01 -16.84 -15.00
CA THR A 248 -2.29 -16.32 -16.35
C THR A 248 -1.88 -17.37 -17.34
#